data_AF-A0A7I8W4A6-F1
#
_entry.id   AF-A0A7I8W4A6-F1
#
_cell.length_a   1.000
_cell.length_b   1.000
_cell.length_c   1.000
_cell.angle_alpha   90.00
_cell.angle_beta   90.00
_cell.angle_gamma   90.00
#
_symmetry.space_group_name_H-M   'P 1'
#
loop_
_entity.id
_entity.type
_entity.pdbx_description
1 polymer ?
#
loop_
_entity_poly.entity_id
_entity_poly.type
_entity_poly.pdbx_seq_one_letter_code
_entity_poly.pdbx_strand_id
1 'polypeptide(L)'
;MALKRSKREIAVFLTNISTLSVGMILLCVAFGTDHWFTADLRDKNYTSTDEYYGSMYCGIFEGEMFRKTEHLGDRQTKLDVRDFISRNQLRRPYWAATISFLSVTLVVSCVTVGLVFLNIATKPVETYFGTLGLIFWFGVCLLSCVLAMSFWAAFHHVEIKENILNHLTPPWVVQKSYFALSLDVLQRKEVYYPDYTIYHNVSKIAEKMHHLSLEGNLIKPVPGYFSLDKKSQQVFHITEHNYKSNRKVNILLSSGEHAREFFPVEYTMSMIEQLIREKKYLLRYVNLFVIVLSNPDGREFVEKNKNYCWRGNRRGVDLNRNFDWNYGGIGSSDNPKDEEYRGEHILSEPEALVYLDLINQINFDFFISLHSGIRQIYVPFSDTFSKTFNRKPGNIESMLDLAKQLSQSTKYDYKYGQAYNLNFYTADGTIFDYMAGKKNIPFSLAIELWGNGIGECFDLFNPPSGKLKEEINALKPLFWKLVNYAINWKKKQLN
;
A
#
# COMPACT_ATOMS: atom_id res chain seq x y z
N MET A 1 4.08 -45.58 50.21
CA MET A 1 3.13 -44.99 51.19
C MET A 1 2.57 -43.72 50.56
N ALA A 2 1.40 -43.80 49.91
CA ALA A 2 0.78 -42.64 49.27
C ALA A 2 0.29 -41.69 50.38
N LEU A 3 0.93 -40.53 50.53
CA LEU A 3 0.47 -39.49 51.45
C LEU A 3 -0.95 -39.08 51.04
N LYS A 4 -1.93 -39.45 51.87
CA LYS A 4 -3.32 -39.04 51.74
C LYS A 4 -3.38 -37.54 52.05
N ARG A 5 -3.13 -36.70 51.03
CA ARG A 5 -3.20 -35.24 51.15
C ARG A 5 -4.57 -34.83 51.69
N SER A 6 -4.60 -33.90 52.64
CA SER A 6 -5.87 -33.41 53.17
C SER A 6 -6.64 -32.68 52.06
N LYS A 7 -7.99 -32.68 52.12
CA LYS A 7 -8.81 -31.90 51.17
C LYS A 7 -8.39 -30.42 51.12
N ARG A 8 -7.88 -29.89 52.25
CA ARG A 8 -7.36 -28.54 52.39
C ARG A 8 -6.07 -28.31 51.59
N GLU A 9 -5.14 -29.26 51.60
CA GLU A 9 -3.90 -29.18 50.81
C GLU A 9 -4.16 -29.23 49.29
N ILE A 10 -5.10 -30.08 48.86
CA ILE A 10 -5.48 -30.18 47.45
C ILE A 10 -6.17 -28.89 46.99
N ALA A 11 -7.05 -28.32 47.81
CA ALA A 11 -7.71 -27.05 47.51
C ALA A 11 -6.69 -25.91 47.38
N VAL A 12 -5.78 -25.76 48.34
CA VAL A 12 -4.70 -24.74 48.27
C VAL A 12 -3.85 -24.92 47.02
N PHE A 13 -3.54 -26.16 46.64
CA PHE A 13 -2.75 -26.46 45.45
C PHE A 13 -3.48 -26.07 44.15
N LEU A 14 -4.74 -26.47 44.00
CA LEU A 14 -5.55 -26.17 42.81
C LEU A 14 -5.80 -24.67 42.64
N THR A 15 -6.08 -23.97 43.75
CA THR A 15 -6.26 -22.51 43.72
C THR A 15 -4.99 -21.81 43.25
N ASN A 16 -3.81 -22.19 43.78
CA ASN A 16 -2.54 -21.58 43.38
C ASN A 16 -2.22 -21.81 41.89
N ILE A 17 -2.42 -23.02 41.36
CA ILE A 17 -2.21 -23.29 39.93
C ILE A 17 -3.20 -22.48 39.07
N SER A 18 -4.47 -22.42 39.46
CA SER A 18 -5.47 -21.70 38.68
C SER A 18 -5.18 -20.19 38.58
N THR A 19 -4.74 -19.56 39.67
CA THR A 19 -4.40 -18.14 39.70
C THR A 19 -3.13 -17.84 38.92
N LEU A 20 -2.14 -18.74 38.98
CA LEU A 20 -0.89 -18.59 38.27
C LEU A 20 -1.08 -18.70 36.75
N SER A 21 -1.97 -19.60 36.33
CA SER A 21 -2.43 -19.68 34.95
C SER A 21 -3.12 -18.37 34.53
N VAL A 22 -3.98 -17.79 35.36
CA VAL A 22 -4.66 -16.52 35.04
C VAL A 22 -3.68 -15.35 34.95
N GLY A 23 -2.73 -15.23 35.89
CA GLY A 23 -1.71 -14.16 35.86
C GLY A 23 -0.78 -14.26 34.66
N MET A 24 -0.32 -15.47 34.32
CA MET A 24 0.49 -15.72 33.12
C MET A 24 -0.30 -15.50 31.83
N ILE A 25 -1.57 -15.92 31.78
CA ILE A 25 -2.45 -15.65 30.63
C ILE A 25 -2.63 -14.14 30.45
N LEU A 26 -2.88 -13.40 31.53
CA LEU A 26 -3.02 -11.94 31.47
C LEU A 26 -1.73 -11.24 31.04
N LEU A 27 -0.57 -11.72 31.49
CA LEU A 27 0.74 -11.20 31.05
C LEU A 27 1.02 -11.56 29.58
N CYS A 28 0.68 -12.76 29.14
CA CYS A 28 0.81 -13.16 27.74
C CYS A 28 -0.15 -12.37 26.84
N VAL A 29 -1.37 -12.10 27.29
CA VAL A 29 -2.33 -11.23 26.58
C VAL A 29 -1.82 -9.80 26.58
N ALA A 30 -1.32 -9.28 27.70
CA ALA A 30 -0.76 -7.94 27.80
C ALA A 30 0.45 -7.77 26.85
N PHE A 31 1.45 -8.64 26.91
CA PHE A 31 2.65 -8.48 26.07
C PHE A 31 2.48 -8.98 24.63
N GLY A 32 1.53 -9.88 24.36
CA GLY A 32 1.30 -10.48 23.05
C GLY A 32 0.18 -9.81 22.23
N THR A 33 -0.53 -8.83 22.79
CA THR A 33 -1.52 -8.06 22.02
C THR A 33 -0.86 -6.83 21.43
N ASP A 34 -0.76 -6.78 20.11
CA ASP A 34 -0.17 -5.68 19.35
C ASP A 34 -0.98 -4.38 19.47
N HIS A 35 -2.25 -4.46 19.86
CA HIS A 35 -3.19 -3.35 19.96
C HIS A 35 -3.96 -3.36 21.29
N TRP A 36 -3.47 -2.64 22.27
CA TRP A 36 -4.11 -2.49 23.58
C TRP A 36 -5.36 -1.63 23.54
N PHE A 37 -5.40 -0.69 22.60
CA PHE A 37 -6.50 0.24 22.42
C PHE A 37 -6.78 0.43 20.94
N THR A 38 -8.06 0.43 20.57
CA THR A 38 -8.52 0.91 19.28
C THR A 38 -9.56 2.00 19.41
N ALA A 39 -9.46 3.03 18.57
CA ALA A 39 -10.45 4.11 18.48
C ALA A 39 -10.82 4.41 17.03
N ASP A 40 -12.13 4.48 16.79
CA ASP A 40 -12.68 5.00 15.54
C ASP A 40 -12.81 6.53 15.63
N LEU A 41 -12.25 7.21 14.64
CA LEU A 41 -12.16 8.65 14.53
C LEU A 41 -13.11 9.17 13.45
N ARG A 42 -13.81 10.26 13.75
CA ARG A 42 -14.72 10.97 12.84
C ARG A 42 -14.32 12.43 12.72
N ASP A 43 -14.50 13.08 11.58
CA ASP A 43 -14.31 14.52 11.44
C ASP A 43 -15.51 15.32 12.03
N LYS A 44 -15.24 16.36 12.82
CA LYS A 44 -16.21 17.26 13.49
C LYS A 44 -16.88 18.24 12.51
N ASN A 45 -16.27 18.53 11.37
CA ASN A 45 -16.82 19.47 10.38
C ASN A 45 -17.87 18.81 9.46
N TYR A 46 -18.00 17.47 9.51
CA TYR A 46 -18.97 16.73 8.70
C TYR A 46 -20.23 16.39 9.52
N THR A 47 -21.37 16.95 9.09
CA THR A 47 -22.68 16.82 9.75
C THR A 47 -23.42 15.52 9.40
N SER A 48 -22.95 14.76 8.42
CA SER A 48 -23.45 13.43 8.04
C SER A 48 -23.15 12.41 9.14
N THR A 49 -24.18 11.82 9.74
CA THR A 49 -24.04 10.89 10.87
C THR A 49 -23.41 9.54 10.52
N ASP A 50 -23.15 9.27 9.23
CA ASP A 50 -22.79 7.94 8.70
C ASP A 50 -21.38 7.85 8.06
N GLU A 51 -20.56 8.90 8.14
CA GLU A 51 -19.22 8.89 7.53
C GLU A 51 -18.11 8.70 8.59
N TYR A 52 -17.48 7.53 8.57
CA TYR A 52 -16.33 7.14 9.40
C TYR A 52 -15.02 7.48 8.67
N TYR A 53 -14.07 8.14 9.35
CA TYR A 53 -12.89 8.74 8.69
C TYR A 53 -11.52 8.22 9.20
N GLY A 54 -11.48 7.15 10.01
CA GLY A 54 -10.23 6.47 10.36
C GLY A 54 -10.31 5.64 11.64
N SER A 55 -9.29 4.81 11.88
CA SER A 55 -9.14 3.98 13.08
C SER A 55 -7.70 4.08 13.60
N MET A 56 -7.52 4.28 14.90
CA MET A 56 -6.20 4.27 15.55
C MET A 56 -6.07 3.01 16.39
N TYR A 57 -4.91 2.38 16.37
CA TYR A 57 -4.51 1.20 17.11
C TYR A 57 -3.25 1.56 17.92
N CYS A 58 -3.20 1.23 19.20
CA CYS A 58 -2.06 1.57 20.05
C CYS A 58 -1.76 0.38 20.98
N GLY A 59 -0.56 -0.18 20.89
CA GLY A 59 -0.02 -1.17 21.82
C GLY A 59 0.85 -0.53 22.91
N ILE A 60 1.60 -1.33 23.67
CA ILE A 60 2.50 -0.81 24.73
C ILE A 60 3.67 -0.01 24.14
N PHE A 61 4.20 -0.47 23.01
CA PHE A 61 5.45 0.02 22.41
C PHE A 61 5.26 0.61 21.01
N GLU A 62 4.33 0.07 20.23
CA GLU A 62 4.05 0.48 18.85
C GLU A 62 2.55 0.69 18.65
N GLY A 63 2.21 1.61 17.75
CA GLY A 63 0.84 1.92 17.39
C GLY A 63 0.73 2.25 15.91
N GLU A 64 -0.48 2.25 15.39
CA GLU A 64 -0.78 2.48 13.98
C GLU A 64 -2.03 3.35 13.87
N MET A 65 -2.02 4.32 12.97
CA MET A 65 -3.18 5.14 12.68
C MET A 65 -3.59 4.95 11.23
N PHE A 66 -4.80 4.45 11.03
CA PHE A 66 -5.45 4.32 9.75
C PHE A 66 -6.35 5.52 9.53
N ARG A 67 -6.16 6.22 8.42
CA ARG A 67 -7.00 7.35 8.01
C ARG A 67 -7.79 6.93 6.80
N LYS A 68 -9.11 6.93 6.91
CA LYS A 68 -9.99 6.74 5.75
C LYS A 68 -10.25 8.11 5.16
N THR A 69 -9.75 8.31 3.97
CA THR A 69 -9.96 9.55 3.24
C THR A 69 -10.70 9.22 1.95
N GLU A 70 -11.86 9.86 1.77
CA GLU A 70 -12.88 9.57 0.76
C GLU A 70 -12.38 9.52 -0.69
N HIS A 71 -11.15 10.01 -0.94
CA HIS A 71 -10.57 10.17 -2.27
C HIS A 71 -9.12 9.65 -2.39
N LEU A 72 -8.63 8.84 -1.44
CA LEU A 72 -7.18 8.54 -1.35
C LEU A 72 -6.82 7.13 -0.90
N GLY A 73 -7.82 6.31 -0.58
CA GLY A 73 -7.61 5.04 0.11
C GLY A 73 -7.23 5.20 1.58
N ASP A 74 -7.16 4.06 2.26
CA ASP A 74 -6.83 3.96 3.68
C ASP A 74 -5.32 4.18 3.87
N ARG A 75 -4.93 5.13 4.72
CA ARG A 75 -3.52 5.45 5.00
C ARG A 75 -3.12 5.00 6.38
N GLN A 76 -2.16 4.09 6.46
CA GLN A 76 -1.58 3.62 7.73
C GLN A 76 -0.33 4.45 8.07
N THR A 77 -0.29 5.01 9.27
CA THR A 77 0.88 5.72 9.81
C THR A 77 1.35 5.00 11.06
N LYS A 78 2.61 4.55 11.09
CA LYS A 78 3.22 4.02 12.30
C LYS A 78 3.43 5.13 13.33
N LEU A 79 3.04 4.84 14.56
CA LEU A 79 3.18 5.70 15.73
C LEU A 79 4.15 5.02 16.69
N ASP A 80 5.24 5.72 16.98
CA ASP A 80 6.07 5.38 18.14
C ASP A 80 5.30 5.78 19.40
N VAL A 81 4.86 4.79 20.17
CA VAL A 81 4.04 4.99 21.37
C VAL A 81 4.86 5.64 22.47
N ARG A 82 6.16 5.34 22.57
CA ARG A 82 7.05 6.00 23.53
C ARG A 82 7.13 7.49 23.23
N ASP A 83 7.31 7.84 21.97
CA ASP A 83 7.40 9.22 21.53
C ASP A 83 6.06 9.95 21.69
N PHE A 84 4.95 9.28 21.36
CA PHE A 84 3.58 9.76 21.56
C PHE A 84 3.22 10.00 23.03
N ILE A 85 3.66 9.12 23.94
CA ILE A 85 3.43 9.24 25.38
C ILE A 85 4.39 10.27 25.99
N SER A 86 5.61 10.39 25.47
CA SER A 86 6.64 11.27 26.00
C SER A 86 6.26 12.75 25.94
N ARG A 87 5.42 13.14 24.97
CA ARG A 87 5.04 14.52 24.67
C ARG A 87 3.96 15.09 25.58
N ASN A 88 3.32 14.29 26.45
CA ASN A 88 2.27 14.77 27.35
C ASN A 88 2.53 14.37 28.81
N GLN A 89 2.61 15.37 29.69
CA GLN A 89 2.94 15.20 31.12
C GLN A 89 1.88 14.41 31.91
N LEU A 90 0.61 14.44 31.48
CA LEU A 90 -0.49 13.72 32.16
C LEU A 90 -0.55 12.23 31.81
N ARG A 91 0.02 11.80 30.68
CA ARG A 91 -0.06 10.42 30.16
C ARG A 91 1.00 9.50 30.78
N ARG A 92 2.21 10.03 30.94
CA ARG A 92 3.39 9.33 31.47
C ARG A 92 3.16 8.57 32.78
N PRO A 93 2.49 9.12 33.83
CA PRO A 93 2.39 8.42 35.10
C PRO A 93 1.50 7.16 35.03
N TYR A 94 0.40 7.16 34.28
CA TYR A 94 -0.51 6.01 34.18
C TYR A 94 0.09 4.87 33.35
N TRP A 95 0.73 5.20 32.23
CA TRP A 95 1.44 4.22 31.40
C TRP A 95 2.64 3.63 32.14
N ALA A 96 3.46 4.47 32.79
CA ALA A 96 4.58 4.00 33.60
C ALA A 96 4.11 3.15 34.80
N ALA A 97 3.01 3.53 35.46
CA ALA A 97 2.42 2.72 36.53
C ALA A 97 1.95 1.36 36.01
N THR A 98 1.26 1.32 34.86
CA THR A 98 0.76 0.07 34.26
C THR A 98 1.92 -0.88 33.93
N ILE A 99 2.98 -0.40 33.28
CA ILE A 99 4.19 -1.21 32.98
C ILE A 99 4.88 -1.67 34.27
N SER A 100 4.97 -0.78 35.26
CA SER A 100 5.61 -1.11 36.54
C SER A 100 4.84 -2.22 37.27
N PHE A 101 3.51 -2.14 37.34
CA PHE A 101 2.70 -3.16 37.99
C PHE A 101 2.67 -4.49 37.22
N LEU A 102 2.73 -4.48 35.88
CA LEU A 102 2.88 -5.70 35.08
C LEU A 102 4.25 -6.35 35.30
N SER A 103 5.31 -5.55 35.41
CA SER A 103 6.66 -6.04 35.72
C SER A 103 6.72 -6.66 37.12
N VAL A 104 6.10 -6.01 38.12
CA VAL A 104 5.97 -6.57 39.47
C VAL A 104 5.14 -7.86 39.45
N THR A 105 4.05 -7.90 38.70
CA THR A 105 3.20 -9.09 38.57
C THR A 105 3.95 -10.25 37.95
N LEU A 106 4.79 -10.01 36.94
CA LEU A 106 5.65 -11.03 36.34
C LEU A 106 6.65 -11.60 37.35
N VAL A 107 7.34 -10.74 38.10
CA VAL A 107 8.32 -11.16 39.11
C VAL A 107 7.64 -11.96 40.23
N VAL A 108 6.52 -11.46 40.77
CA VAL A 108 5.78 -12.14 41.85
C VAL A 108 5.19 -13.47 41.36
N SER A 109 4.73 -13.54 40.11
CA SER A 109 4.25 -14.78 39.50
C SER A 109 5.37 -15.83 39.43
N CYS A 110 6.57 -15.46 38.95
CA CYS A 110 7.73 -16.35 38.90
C CYS A 110 8.16 -16.85 40.29
N VAL A 111 8.18 -15.97 41.29
CA VAL A 111 8.48 -16.35 42.68
C VAL A 111 7.44 -17.33 43.21
N THR A 112 6.15 -17.06 42.94
CA THR A 112 5.04 -17.93 43.34
C THR A 112 5.13 -19.31 42.68
N VAL A 113 5.51 -19.38 41.40
CA VAL A 113 5.79 -20.65 40.70
C VAL A 113 6.87 -21.44 41.44
N GLY A 114 8.00 -20.79 41.72
CA GLY A 114 9.11 -21.43 42.42
C GLY A 114 8.71 -21.98 43.79
N LEU A 115 7.95 -21.21 44.56
CA LEU A 115 7.44 -21.63 45.87
C LEU A 115 6.45 -22.81 45.77
N VAL A 116 5.59 -22.83 44.74
CA VAL A 116 4.69 -23.98 44.49
C VAL A 116 5.48 -25.24 44.16
N PHE A 117 6.47 -25.17 43.28
CA PHE A 117 7.31 -26.33 42.95
C PHE A 117 8.12 -26.82 44.15
N LEU A 118 8.68 -25.91 44.94
CA LEU A 118 9.38 -26.25 46.18
C LEU A 118 8.44 -26.96 47.17
N ASN A 119 7.20 -26.47 47.33
CA ASN A 119 6.18 -27.10 48.18
C ASN A 119 5.72 -28.48 47.71
N ILE A 120 5.79 -28.76 46.40
CA ILE A 120 5.52 -30.10 45.86
C ILE A 120 6.66 -31.05 46.21
N ALA A 121 7.90 -30.56 46.14
CA ALA A 121 9.12 -31.34 46.38
C ALA A 121 9.40 -31.57 47.87
N THR A 122 8.94 -30.69 48.76
CA THR A 122 9.11 -30.76 50.21
C THR A 122 7.81 -31.15 50.94
N LYS A 123 7.86 -31.36 52.27
CA LYS A 123 6.64 -31.60 53.07
C LYS A 123 5.76 -30.33 53.07
N PRO A 124 4.45 -30.39 52.74
CA PRO A 124 3.66 -29.21 52.32
C PRO A 124 3.30 -28.18 53.41
N VAL A 125 3.94 -28.21 54.58
CA VAL A 125 3.54 -27.38 55.74
C VAL A 125 4.74 -26.69 56.41
N GLU A 126 5.98 -26.99 56.01
CA GLU A 126 7.21 -26.47 56.66
C GLU A 126 8.00 -25.46 55.81
N THR A 127 7.45 -25.00 54.69
CA THR A 127 8.17 -24.09 53.80
C THR A 127 8.01 -22.66 54.26
N TYR A 128 8.99 -22.17 55.03
CA TYR A 128 9.34 -20.80 55.49
C TYR A 128 8.24 -19.82 55.98
N PHE A 129 7.00 -19.88 55.50
CA PHE A 129 5.88 -19.02 55.90
C PHE A 129 4.54 -19.77 56.11
N GLY A 130 4.49 -21.09 55.90
CA GLY A 130 3.29 -21.92 56.08
C GLY A 130 2.12 -21.54 55.15
N THR A 131 0.90 -22.01 55.46
CA THR A 131 -0.31 -21.70 54.67
C THR A 131 -0.56 -20.19 54.58
N LEU A 132 -0.23 -19.45 55.64
CA LEU A 132 -0.40 -17.99 55.70
C LEU A 132 0.52 -17.26 54.72
N GLY A 133 1.76 -17.70 54.54
CA GLY A 133 2.68 -17.13 53.55
C GLY A 133 2.25 -17.32 52.11
N LEU A 134 1.72 -18.50 51.79
CA LEU A 134 1.17 -18.75 50.45
C LEU A 134 -0.02 -17.84 50.17
N ILE A 135 -0.90 -17.66 51.15
CA ILE A 135 -2.03 -16.73 51.05
C ILE A 135 -1.53 -15.28 50.90
N PHE A 136 -0.45 -14.91 51.58
CA PHE A 136 0.16 -13.57 51.48
C PHE A 136 0.70 -13.30 50.07
N TRP A 137 1.54 -14.18 49.53
CA TRP A 137 2.09 -14.02 48.17
C TRP A 137 0.99 -14.05 47.09
N PHE A 138 -0.04 -14.86 47.30
CA PHE A 138 -1.26 -14.84 46.50
C PHE A 138 -1.96 -13.47 46.54
N GLY A 139 -2.15 -12.90 47.73
CA GLY A 139 -2.79 -11.61 47.91
C GLY A 139 -2.02 -10.49 47.22
N VAL A 140 -0.68 -10.53 47.27
CA VAL A 140 0.20 -9.58 46.59
C VAL A 140 0.09 -9.70 45.06
N CYS A 141 0.10 -10.91 44.51
CA CYS A 141 -0.04 -11.13 43.07
C CYS A 141 -1.43 -10.71 42.54
N LEU A 142 -2.49 -11.02 43.30
CA LEU A 142 -3.85 -10.62 42.92
C LEU A 142 -4.01 -9.10 42.98
N LEU A 143 -3.49 -8.47 44.03
CA LEU A 143 -3.52 -7.01 44.18
C LEU A 143 -2.75 -6.31 43.05
N SER A 144 -1.58 -6.84 42.64
CA SER A 144 -0.82 -6.25 41.54
C SER A 144 -1.54 -6.39 40.20
N CYS A 145 -2.20 -7.52 39.93
CA CYS A 145 -3.06 -7.68 38.75
C CYS A 145 -4.23 -6.68 38.74
N VAL A 146 -4.93 -6.54 39.88
CA VAL A 146 -6.06 -5.60 40.00
C VAL A 146 -5.61 -4.16 39.82
N LEU A 147 -4.48 -3.78 40.41
CA LEU A 147 -3.90 -2.44 40.23
C LEU A 147 -3.47 -2.21 38.78
N ALA A 148 -2.79 -3.17 38.13
CA ALA A 148 -2.42 -3.08 36.73
C ALA A 148 -3.65 -2.85 35.84
N MET A 149 -4.72 -3.63 36.03
CA MET A 149 -5.98 -3.46 35.31
C MET A 149 -6.66 -2.12 35.61
N SER A 150 -6.61 -1.64 36.86
CA SER A 150 -7.23 -0.37 37.26
C SER A 150 -6.50 0.83 36.65
N PHE A 151 -5.17 0.84 36.69
CA PHE A 151 -4.36 1.89 36.06
C PHE A 151 -4.47 1.85 34.54
N TRP A 152 -4.54 0.66 33.95
CA TRP A 152 -4.80 0.48 32.53
C TRP A 152 -6.19 1.00 32.12
N ALA A 153 -7.24 0.69 32.88
CA ALA A 153 -8.59 1.20 32.64
C ALA A 153 -8.68 2.73 32.82
N ALA A 154 -7.96 3.27 33.82
CA ALA A 154 -7.85 4.71 34.02
C ALA A 154 -7.10 5.39 32.88
N PHE A 155 -5.99 4.81 32.43
CA PHE A 155 -5.24 5.25 31.25
C PHE A 155 -6.15 5.30 30.02
N HIS A 156 -6.87 4.21 29.74
CA HIS A 156 -7.85 4.12 28.65
C HIS A 156 -8.96 5.18 28.75
N HIS A 157 -9.49 5.44 29.95
CA HIS A 157 -10.54 6.45 30.16
C HIS A 157 -10.05 7.88 29.88
N VAL A 158 -8.85 8.22 30.37
CA VAL A 158 -8.23 9.54 30.19
C VAL A 158 -7.82 9.76 28.74
N GLU A 159 -7.38 8.72 28.04
CA GLU A 159 -6.95 8.78 26.65
C GLU A 159 -8.12 9.03 25.69
N ILE A 160 -9.26 8.34 25.88
CA ILE A 160 -10.46 8.50 25.04
C ILE A 160 -11.14 9.85 25.23
N LYS A 161 -11.36 10.28 26.48
CA LYS A 161 -12.24 11.44 26.75
C LYS A 161 -11.59 12.78 26.51
N GLU A 162 -10.31 12.95 26.88
CA GLU A 162 -9.74 14.29 26.95
C GLU A 162 -8.76 14.65 25.82
N ASN A 163 -8.14 13.69 25.11
CA ASN A 163 -6.87 14.02 24.46
C ASN A 163 -6.52 13.43 23.08
N ILE A 164 -7.27 12.47 22.51
CA ILE A 164 -7.17 12.20 21.05
C ILE A 164 -7.59 13.44 20.25
N LEU A 165 -8.53 14.21 20.81
CA LEU A 165 -9.15 15.41 20.24
C LEU A 165 -8.21 16.63 20.11
N ASN A 166 -7.15 16.73 20.91
CA ASN A 166 -6.36 17.96 21.06
C ASN A 166 -5.03 17.98 20.29
N HIS A 167 -4.63 16.87 19.64
CA HIS A 167 -3.37 16.78 18.86
C HIS A 167 -3.55 16.38 17.40
N LEU A 168 -4.77 16.05 16.97
CA LEU A 168 -5.12 16.06 15.56
C LEU A 168 -5.43 17.51 15.18
N THR A 169 -4.60 18.16 14.35
CA THR A 169 -4.98 19.43 13.72
C THR A 169 -6.32 19.26 12.98
N PRO A 170 -7.25 20.22 13.10
CA PRO A 170 -8.64 19.91 13.50
C PRO A 170 -9.62 19.70 12.31
N PRO A 171 -10.83 19.16 12.56
CA PRO A 171 -11.38 18.75 13.86
C PRO A 171 -11.89 17.29 13.86
N TRP A 172 -11.61 16.48 14.89
CA TRP A 172 -12.05 15.07 14.96
C TRP A 172 -12.88 14.78 16.23
N VAL A 173 -13.65 13.68 16.28
CA VAL A 173 -14.42 13.11 17.41
C VAL A 173 -14.18 11.61 17.49
N VAL A 174 -14.00 11.07 18.70
CA VAL A 174 -13.97 9.61 18.92
C VAL A 174 -15.41 9.07 18.96
N GLN A 175 -15.75 8.13 18.07
CA GLN A 175 -17.11 7.62 17.93
C GLN A 175 -17.35 6.30 18.68
N LYS A 176 -16.41 5.34 18.60
CA LYS A 176 -16.44 4.05 19.32
C LYS A 176 -15.00 3.55 19.58
N SER A 177 -14.82 2.73 20.62
CA SER A 177 -13.54 2.12 20.98
C SER A 177 -13.69 0.65 21.33
N TYR A 178 -12.75 -0.20 20.88
CA TYR A 178 -12.77 -1.65 21.09
C TYR A 178 -11.39 -2.19 21.49
N PHE A 179 -11.33 -3.49 21.80
CA PHE A 179 -10.09 -4.25 21.96
C PHE A 179 -9.77 -5.00 20.66
N ALA A 180 -8.52 -5.01 20.18
CA ALA A 180 -8.14 -5.72 18.96
C ALA A 180 -7.02 -6.75 19.18
N LEU A 181 -7.27 -7.98 18.73
CA LEU A 181 -6.23 -8.92 18.28
C LEU A 181 -6.15 -8.80 16.75
N SER A 182 -4.97 -8.58 16.15
CA SER A 182 -4.82 -8.43 14.69
C SER A 182 -3.78 -9.40 14.09
N LEU A 183 -4.04 -9.84 12.86
CA LEU A 183 -3.17 -10.65 11.99
C LEU A 183 -3.48 -10.30 10.51
N ASP A 184 -2.43 -10.04 9.73
CA ASP A 184 -2.24 -10.07 8.26
C ASP A 184 -3.11 -9.24 7.28
N VAL A 185 -2.47 -8.84 6.16
CA VAL A 185 -3.13 -8.39 4.92
C VAL A 185 -3.82 -9.60 4.27
N LEU A 186 -4.98 -9.94 4.83
CA LEU A 186 -5.80 -11.05 4.37
C LEU A 186 -6.48 -10.69 3.05
N GLN A 187 -6.74 -11.73 2.25
CA GLN A 187 -7.63 -11.70 1.11
C GLN A 187 -8.95 -11.02 1.52
N ARG A 188 -9.24 -9.85 0.92
CA ARG A 188 -10.48 -9.12 1.18
C ARG A 188 -11.58 -9.57 0.22
N LYS A 189 -12.82 -9.41 0.65
CA LYS A 189 -13.98 -9.85 -0.14
C LYS A 189 -14.25 -8.88 -1.27
N GLU A 190 -13.94 -9.28 -2.50
CA GLU A 190 -14.24 -8.51 -3.72
C GLU A 190 -15.73 -8.42 -4.00
N VAL A 191 -16.17 -7.31 -4.60
CA VAL A 191 -17.53 -7.18 -5.17
C VAL A 191 -17.68 -8.06 -6.41
N TYR A 192 -16.63 -8.15 -7.23
CA TYR A 192 -16.57 -9.01 -8.41
C TYR A 192 -15.12 -9.41 -8.72
N TYR A 193 -14.96 -10.51 -9.44
CA TYR A 193 -13.68 -11.10 -9.82
C TYR A 193 -13.47 -11.03 -11.34
N PRO A 194 -12.22 -11.10 -11.83
CA PRO A 194 -11.97 -11.16 -13.26
C PRO A 194 -12.55 -12.46 -13.84
N ASP A 195 -13.24 -12.33 -14.95
CA ASP A 195 -13.58 -13.45 -15.82
C ASP A 195 -12.46 -13.60 -16.86
N TYR A 196 -11.64 -14.64 -16.73
CA TYR A 196 -10.52 -14.90 -17.63
C TYR A 196 -10.91 -15.40 -19.03
N THR A 197 -12.21 -15.52 -19.31
CA THR A 197 -12.71 -15.62 -20.69
C THR A 197 -12.74 -14.25 -21.39
N ILE A 198 -12.76 -13.16 -20.60
CA ILE A 198 -12.80 -11.77 -21.07
C ILE A 198 -11.47 -11.05 -20.79
N TYR A 199 -10.98 -11.07 -19.55
CA TYR A 199 -9.66 -10.59 -19.18
C TYR A 199 -8.57 -11.58 -19.63
N HIS A 200 -7.49 -11.07 -20.18
CA HIS A 200 -6.34 -11.85 -20.58
C HIS A 200 -5.45 -12.12 -19.37
N ASN A 201 -5.11 -13.39 -19.18
CA ASN A 201 -4.03 -13.77 -18.26
C ASN A 201 -2.65 -13.51 -18.92
N VAL A 202 -1.55 -13.64 -18.17
CA VAL A 202 -0.18 -13.39 -18.70
C VAL A 202 0.08 -14.12 -20.02
N SER A 203 -0.34 -15.39 -20.13
CA SER A 203 -0.13 -16.20 -21.33
C SER A 203 -0.92 -15.67 -22.53
N LYS A 204 -2.20 -15.34 -22.33
CA LYS A 204 -3.07 -14.79 -23.37
C LYS A 204 -2.65 -13.38 -23.82
N ILE A 205 -2.07 -12.57 -22.92
CA ILE A 205 -1.48 -11.27 -23.27
C ILE A 205 -0.33 -11.48 -24.27
N ALA A 206 0.59 -12.40 -23.95
CA ALA A 206 1.73 -12.71 -24.81
C ALA A 206 1.28 -13.31 -26.15
N GLU A 207 0.32 -14.23 -26.15
CA GLU A 207 -0.27 -14.81 -27.35
C GLU A 207 -0.91 -13.73 -28.24
N LYS A 208 -1.76 -12.88 -27.66
CA LYS A 208 -2.43 -11.80 -28.39
C LYS A 208 -1.41 -10.84 -29.03
N MET A 209 -0.42 -10.40 -28.26
CA MET A 209 0.61 -9.49 -28.78
C MET A 209 1.50 -10.14 -29.83
N HIS A 210 1.81 -11.43 -29.69
CA HIS A 210 2.50 -12.20 -30.71
C HIS A 210 1.69 -12.24 -32.01
N HIS A 211 0.39 -12.58 -31.95
CA HIS A 211 -0.47 -12.59 -33.12
C HIS A 211 -0.56 -11.22 -33.81
N LEU A 212 -0.74 -10.14 -33.04
CA LEU A 212 -0.75 -8.77 -33.59
C LEU A 212 0.59 -8.42 -34.27
N SER A 213 1.72 -8.91 -33.75
CA SER A 213 3.04 -8.68 -34.36
C SER A 213 3.22 -9.39 -35.70
N LEU A 214 2.42 -10.42 -35.99
CA LEU A 214 2.42 -11.12 -37.27
C LEU A 214 1.51 -10.44 -38.30
N GLU A 215 0.61 -9.54 -37.87
CA GLU A 215 -0.30 -8.76 -38.74
C GLU A 215 0.45 -7.60 -39.43
N GLY A 216 1.37 -7.95 -40.33
CA GLY A 216 2.11 -7.00 -41.16
C GLY A 216 3.44 -6.54 -40.55
N ASN A 217 4.02 -5.48 -41.10
CA ASN A 217 5.37 -5.01 -40.74
C ASN A 217 5.34 -3.76 -39.85
N LEU A 218 4.24 -3.50 -39.13
CA LEU A 218 4.05 -2.29 -38.31
C LEU A 218 4.44 -2.47 -36.84
N ILE A 219 4.38 -3.70 -36.32
CA ILE A 219 4.67 -4.04 -34.94
C ILE A 219 5.89 -4.94 -34.95
N LYS A 220 6.99 -4.49 -34.33
CA LYS A 220 8.20 -5.30 -34.15
C LYS A 220 8.48 -5.52 -32.67
N PRO A 221 8.67 -6.77 -32.22
CA PRO A 221 9.10 -7.02 -30.85
C PRO A 221 10.50 -6.43 -30.62
N VAL A 222 10.72 -5.87 -29.43
CA VAL A 222 12.04 -5.46 -28.95
C VAL A 222 12.47 -6.53 -27.93
N PRO A 223 13.26 -7.53 -28.34
CA PRO A 223 13.62 -8.65 -27.47
C PRO A 223 14.64 -8.21 -26.41
N GLY A 224 14.85 -9.06 -25.40
CA GLY A 224 15.90 -8.88 -24.39
C GLY A 224 15.41 -8.42 -23.02
N TYR A 225 14.13 -8.09 -22.88
CA TYR A 225 13.54 -7.60 -21.63
C TYR A 225 12.74 -8.68 -20.93
N PHE A 226 13.22 -9.09 -19.77
CA PHE A 226 12.66 -10.17 -18.99
C PHE A 226 12.59 -9.80 -17.51
N SER A 227 11.52 -10.26 -16.87
CA SER A 227 11.30 -10.16 -15.44
C SER A 227 12.23 -11.08 -14.63
N LEU A 228 12.07 -11.06 -13.31
CA LEU A 228 12.83 -11.90 -12.38
C LEU A 228 12.72 -13.39 -12.73
N ASP A 229 11.51 -13.89 -12.96
CA ASP A 229 11.22 -15.27 -13.35
C ASP A 229 11.32 -15.49 -14.87
N LYS A 230 12.07 -14.62 -15.57
CA LYS A 230 12.40 -14.72 -17.00
C LYS A 230 11.20 -14.65 -17.94
N LYS A 231 10.12 -13.97 -17.55
CA LYS A 231 8.98 -13.71 -18.43
C LYS A 231 9.20 -12.45 -19.23
N SER A 232 8.84 -12.49 -20.51
CA SER A 232 8.96 -11.31 -21.37
C SER A 232 8.02 -10.20 -20.91
N GLN A 233 8.53 -8.98 -20.82
CA GLN A 233 7.73 -7.77 -20.53
C GLN A 233 6.95 -7.25 -21.76
N GLN A 234 6.95 -8.00 -22.86
CA GLN A 234 6.14 -7.75 -24.06
C GLN A 234 6.40 -6.33 -24.61
N VAL A 235 7.65 -6.04 -24.95
CA VAL A 235 8.08 -4.73 -25.47
C VAL A 235 7.98 -4.72 -26.99
N PHE A 236 7.34 -3.68 -27.55
CA PHE A 236 7.15 -3.54 -28.99
C PHE A 236 7.47 -2.14 -29.49
N HIS A 237 8.06 -2.05 -30.68
CA HIS A 237 8.16 -0.82 -31.47
C HIS A 237 7.11 -0.85 -32.57
N ILE A 238 6.23 0.14 -32.55
CA ILE A 238 5.06 0.24 -33.42
C ILE A 238 5.19 1.50 -34.27
N THR A 239 5.44 1.33 -35.56
CA THR A 239 5.59 2.45 -36.50
C THR A 239 5.46 2.01 -37.96
N GLU A 240 5.37 2.97 -38.89
CA GLU A 240 5.60 2.69 -40.31
C GLU A 240 7.12 2.59 -40.56
N HIS A 241 7.67 1.38 -40.46
CA HIS A 241 9.11 1.12 -40.51
C HIS A 241 9.74 1.47 -41.87
N ASN A 242 8.97 1.42 -42.95
CA ASN A 242 9.45 1.79 -44.29
C ASN A 242 9.51 3.31 -44.48
N TYR A 243 8.88 4.08 -43.60
CA TYR A 243 8.92 5.55 -43.62
C TYR A 243 9.94 6.05 -42.59
N LYS A 244 11.19 6.23 -43.01
CA LYS A 244 12.24 6.83 -42.20
C LYS A 244 12.12 8.36 -42.26
N SER A 245 11.81 8.98 -41.13
CA SER A 245 11.73 10.44 -41.00
C SER A 245 12.20 10.85 -39.61
N ASN A 246 13.09 11.85 -39.56
CA ASN A 246 13.50 12.49 -38.31
C ASN A 246 12.38 13.35 -37.68
N ARG A 247 11.24 13.46 -38.37
CA ARG A 247 10.09 14.23 -37.91
C ARG A 247 9.11 13.44 -37.05
N LYS A 248 9.37 12.16 -36.81
CA LYS A 248 8.50 11.33 -35.96
C LYS A 248 8.66 11.71 -34.49
N VAL A 249 7.54 11.72 -33.77
CA VAL A 249 7.54 11.84 -32.31
C VAL A 249 7.81 10.47 -31.68
N ASN A 250 8.69 10.41 -30.69
CA ASN A 250 9.01 9.18 -29.96
C ASN A 250 8.19 9.14 -28.67
N ILE A 251 7.32 8.14 -28.54
CA ILE A 251 6.44 7.95 -27.37
C ILE A 251 6.79 6.61 -26.73
N LEU A 252 7.09 6.61 -25.42
CA LEU A 252 7.14 5.42 -24.59
C LEU A 252 5.84 5.32 -23.79
N LEU A 253 5.08 4.24 -24.01
CA LEU A 253 3.86 3.92 -23.29
C LEU A 253 4.11 2.70 -22.39
N SER A 254 3.76 2.80 -21.12
CA SER A 254 3.95 1.74 -20.12
C SER A 254 2.63 1.39 -19.47
N SER A 255 2.37 0.09 -19.25
CA SER A 255 1.24 -0.37 -18.45
C SER A 255 1.58 -1.60 -17.63
N GLY A 256 0.80 -1.82 -16.56
CA GLY A 256 0.93 -3.02 -15.72
C GLY A 256 2.18 -3.01 -14.87
N GLU A 257 2.59 -1.84 -14.37
CA GLU A 257 3.64 -1.70 -13.34
C GLU A 257 3.15 -2.31 -12.01
N HIS A 258 1.90 -2.02 -11.62
CA HIS A 258 1.26 -2.69 -10.50
C HIS A 258 0.48 -3.93 -10.96
N ALA A 259 0.70 -5.03 -10.24
CA ALA A 259 0.17 -6.34 -10.58
C ALA A 259 -1.36 -6.43 -10.53
N ARG A 260 -2.05 -5.65 -9.69
CA ARG A 260 -3.52 -5.67 -9.55
C ARG A 260 -4.28 -4.86 -10.60
N GLU A 261 -3.59 -4.07 -11.41
CA GLU A 261 -4.21 -3.16 -12.38
C GLU A 261 -4.31 -3.85 -13.75
N PHE A 262 -5.35 -4.67 -13.96
CA PHE A 262 -5.62 -5.37 -15.22
C PHE A 262 -6.04 -4.39 -16.32
N PHE A 263 -6.88 -3.42 -15.99
CA PHE A 263 -7.51 -2.53 -16.96
C PHE A 263 -6.52 -1.75 -17.86
N PRO A 264 -5.42 -1.16 -17.34
CA PRO A 264 -4.43 -0.47 -18.18
C PRO A 264 -3.78 -1.37 -19.24
N VAL A 265 -3.57 -2.65 -18.93
CA VAL A 265 -2.98 -3.62 -19.86
C VAL A 265 -3.96 -3.96 -20.98
N GLU A 266 -5.24 -4.20 -20.63
CA GLU A 266 -6.32 -4.45 -21.59
C GLU A 266 -6.58 -3.24 -22.50
N TYR A 267 -6.56 -2.05 -21.92
CA TYR A 267 -6.67 -0.80 -22.66
C TYR A 267 -5.51 -0.65 -23.66
N THR A 268 -4.28 -0.88 -23.21
CA THR A 268 -3.07 -0.77 -24.05
C THR A 268 -3.12 -1.71 -25.26
N MET A 269 -3.39 -3.00 -25.03
CA MET A 269 -3.54 -3.97 -26.14
C MET A 269 -4.63 -3.55 -27.12
N SER A 270 -5.77 -3.09 -26.61
CA SER A 270 -6.90 -2.64 -27.43
C SER A 270 -6.59 -1.39 -28.24
N MET A 271 -5.84 -0.44 -27.68
CA MET A 271 -5.43 0.77 -28.39
C MET A 271 -4.41 0.48 -29.48
N ILE A 272 -3.48 -0.47 -29.26
CA ILE A 272 -2.55 -0.95 -30.30
C ILE A 272 -3.32 -1.56 -31.48
N GLU A 273 -4.23 -2.50 -31.19
CA GLU A 273 -5.04 -3.18 -32.22
C GLU A 273 -5.86 -2.18 -33.04
N GLN A 274 -6.47 -1.18 -32.38
CA GLN A 274 -7.22 -0.14 -33.08
C GLN A 274 -6.33 0.83 -33.86
N LEU A 275 -5.13 1.14 -33.36
CA LEU A 275 -4.17 1.99 -34.06
C LEU A 275 -3.75 1.37 -35.39
N ILE A 276 -3.44 0.07 -35.41
CA ILE A 276 -3.04 -0.62 -36.64
C ILE A 276 -4.21 -0.84 -37.62
N ARG A 277 -5.42 -1.05 -37.12
CA ARG A 277 -6.60 -1.32 -37.97
C ARG A 277 -7.25 -0.06 -38.53
N GLU A 278 -7.43 0.97 -37.70
CA GLU A 278 -8.23 2.15 -38.06
C GLU A 278 -7.38 3.40 -38.33
N LYS A 279 -6.21 3.52 -37.69
CA LYS A 279 -5.44 4.77 -37.63
C LYS A 279 -3.98 4.62 -38.07
N LYS A 280 -3.66 3.60 -38.87
CA LYS A 280 -2.28 3.29 -39.31
C LYS A 280 -1.53 4.46 -39.95
N TYR A 281 -2.25 5.41 -40.56
CA TYR A 281 -1.64 6.61 -41.15
C TYR A 281 -0.92 7.49 -40.13
N LEU A 282 -1.28 7.44 -38.84
CA LEU A 282 -0.60 8.14 -37.76
C LEU A 282 0.82 7.59 -37.52
N LEU A 283 1.06 6.32 -37.81
CA LEU A 283 2.36 5.66 -37.62
C LEU A 283 3.46 6.17 -38.56
N ARG A 284 3.11 6.99 -39.58
CA ARG A 284 4.09 7.77 -40.35
C ARG A 284 4.71 8.92 -39.56
N TYR A 285 4.07 9.34 -38.47
CA TYR A 285 4.47 10.48 -37.65
C TYR A 285 4.86 10.09 -36.23
N VAL A 286 4.74 8.82 -35.85
CA VAL A 286 4.93 8.33 -34.48
C VAL A 286 5.84 7.10 -34.48
N ASN A 287 6.81 7.09 -33.57
CA ASN A 287 7.45 5.88 -33.09
C ASN A 287 6.88 5.57 -31.71
N LEU A 288 5.99 4.58 -31.64
CA LEU A 288 5.37 4.18 -30.38
C LEU A 288 6.11 2.97 -29.84
N PHE A 289 6.85 3.13 -28.76
CA PHE A 289 7.42 2.04 -27.98
C PHE A 289 6.46 1.72 -26.85
N VAL A 290 6.08 0.46 -26.71
CA VAL A 290 5.12 0.03 -25.69
C VAL A 290 5.71 -1.07 -24.84
N ILE A 291 5.63 -0.92 -23.52
CA ILE A 291 5.81 -1.99 -22.54
C ILE A 291 4.39 -2.43 -22.13
N VAL A 292 3.90 -3.52 -22.72
CA VAL A 292 2.50 -3.93 -22.54
C VAL A 292 2.24 -4.43 -21.12
N LEU A 293 3.18 -5.18 -20.55
CA LEU A 293 3.08 -5.69 -19.18
C LEU A 293 4.44 -5.55 -18.49
N SER A 294 4.61 -4.47 -17.75
CA SER A 294 5.86 -4.17 -17.04
C SER A 294 6.18 -5.20 -15.95
N ASN A 295 5.17 -5.66 -15.21
CA ASN A 295 5.32 -6.59 -14.09
C ASN A 295 4.62 -7.94 -14.38
N PRO A 296 5.15 -8.79 -15.29
CA PRO A 296 4.52 -10.06 -15.63
C PRO A 296 4.55 -11.07 -14.48
N ASP A 297 5.56 -11.01 -13.60
CA ASP A 297 5.65 -11.95 -12.47
C ASP A 297 4.67 -11.61 -11.34
N GLY A 298 4.49 -10.32 -11.05
CA GLY A 298 3.45 -9.86 -10.13
C GLY A 298 2.06 -10.19 -10.67
N ARG A 299 1.80 -9.96 -11.97
CA ARG A 299 0.54 -10.36 -12.62
C ARG A 299 0.29 -11.87 -12.47
N GLU A 300 1.28 -12.70 -12.78
CA GLU A 300 1.16 -14.15 -12.64
C GLU A 300 0.89 -14.55 -11.18
N PHE A 301 1.52 -13.87 -10.21
CA PHE A 301 1.28 -14.10 -8.80
C PHE A 301 -0.18 -13.80 -8.41
N VAL A 302 -0.75 -12.69 -8.88
CA VAL A 302 -2.17 -12.37 -8.69
C VAL A 302 -3.06 -13.48 -9.26
N GLU A 303 -2.80 -13.91 -10.50
CA GLU A 303 -3.59 -14.92 -11.21
C GLU A 303 -3.55 -16.30 -10.52
N LYS A 304 -2.37 -16.73 -10.07
CA LYS A 304 -2.18 -18.03 -9.41
C LYS A 304 -2.79 -18.07 -8.02
N ASN A 305 -2.59 -17.01 -7.23
CA ASN A 305 -2.99 -16.98 -5.83
C ASN A 305 -4.39 -16.39 -5.62
N LYS A 306 -5.00 -15.84 -6.68
CA LYS A 306 -6.27 -15.08 -6.61
C LYS A 306 -6.21 -13.94 -5.58
N ASN A 307 -5.02 -13.37 -5.40
CA ASN A 307 -4.79 -12.21 -4.53
C ASN A 307 -4.82 -10.94 -5.39
N TYR A 308 -6.02 -10.44 -5.65
CA TYR A 308 -6.22 -9.25 -6.49
C TYR A 308 -5.88 -7.93 -5.77
N CYS A 309 -5.48 -7.99 -4.50
CA CYS A 309 -4.92 -6.85 -3.77
C CYS A 309 -3.41 -6.69 -4.02
N TRP A 310 -2.74 -7.70 -4.59
CA TRP A 310 -1.29 -7.70 -4.74
C TRP A 310 -0.81 -6.63 -5.74
N ARG A 311 0.04 -5.73 -5.26
CA ARG A 311 0.54 -4.57 -6.02
C ARG A 311 1.91 -4.80 -6.63
N GLY A 312 2.87 -5.33 -5.85
CA GLY A 312 4.27 -5.43 -6.23
C GLY A 312 4.58 -6.54 -7.23
N ASN A 313 5.87 -6.72 -7.52
CA ASN A 313 6.36 -7.87 -8.30
C ASN A 313 6.32 -9.17 -7.46
N ARG A 314 6.96 -10.25 -7.94
CA ARG A 314 6.98 -11.55 -7.24
C ARG A 314 7.60 -11.50 -5.84
N ARG A 315 8.48 -10.53 -5.57
CA ARG A 315 9.14 -10.28 -4.29
C ARG A 315 8.39 -9.26 -3.42
N GLY A 316 7.29 -8.69 -3.91
CA GLY A 316 6.53 -7.65 -3.22
C GLY A 316 7.04 -6.24 -3.47
N VAL A 317 8.06 -6.05 -4.32
CA VAL A 317 8.61 -4.71 -4.60
C VAL A 317 7.64 -3.93 -5.49
N ASP A 318 7.31 -2.71 -5.06
CA ASP A 318 6.62 -1.72 -5.89
C ASP A 318 7.60 -1.12 -6.90
N LEU A 319 7.43 -1.49 -8.17
CA LEU A 319 8.26 -0.96 -9.27
C LEU A 319 8.21 0.57 -9.35
N ASN A 320 7.10 1.18 -8.93
CA ASN A 320 6.92 2.63 -8.92
C ASN A 320 7.39 3.29 -7.61
N ARG A 321 8.26 2.60 -6.86
CA ARG A 321 9.09 3.15 -5.75
C ARG A 321 10.57 2.82 -5.92
N ASN A 322 10.94 2.10 -6.98
CA ASN A 322 12.26 1.50 -7.16
C ASN A 322 13.26 2.37 -7.95
N PHE A 323 12.85 3.55 -8.42
CA PHE A 323 13.70 4.40 -9.28
C PHE A 323 14.54 5.39 -8.47
N ASP A 324 15.66 5.83 -9.06
CA ASP A 324 16.56 6.81 -8.46
C ASP A 324 15.99 8.24 -8.51
N TRP A 325 14.89 8.44 -7.79
CA TRP A 325 14.19 9.71 -7.65
C TRP A 325 13.76 9.90 -6.20
N ASN A 326 14.59 10.56 -5.40
CA ASN A 326 14.44 10.63 -3.93
C ASN A 326 14.21 9.25 -3.28
N TYR A 327 14.87 8.23 -3.81
CA TYR A 327 14.71 6.85 -3.35
C TYR A 327 14.81 6.75 -1.83
N GLY A 328 13.83 6.07 -1.22
CA GLY A 328 13.78 5.86 0.23
C GLY A 328 13.06 6.95 1.04
N GLY A 329 12.54 7.99 0.39
CA GLY A 329 11.77 9.03 1.06
C GLY A 329 10.29 8.67 1.32
N ILE A 330 9.47 9.70 1.62
CA ILE A 330 8.08 9.53 2.08
C ILE A 330 7.20 8.99 0.95
N GLY A 331 6.25 8.12 1.33
CA GLY A 331 5.41 7.37 0.40
C GLY A 331 6.11 6.17 -0.19
N SER A 332 7.20 5.69 0.44
CA SER A 332 7.84 4.41 0.14
C SER A 332 8.17 3.71 1.46
N SER A 333 8.36 2.39 1.43
CA SER A 333 8.61 1.58 2.64
C SER A 333 9.86 0.71 2.47
N ASP A 334 10.64 0.52 3.54
CA ASP A 334 11.70 -0.51 3.62
C ASP A 334 11.20 -1.85 4.15
N ASN A 335 9.94 -1.92 4.61
CA ASN A 335 9.35 -3.15 5.09
C ASN A 335 8.91 -4.02 3.88
N PRO A 336 9.46 -5.22 3.68
CA PRO A 336 9.08 -6.10 2.56
C PRO A 336 7.63 -6.58 2.57
N LYS A 337 6.91 -6.37 3.67
CA LYS A 337 5.47 -6.69 3.81
C LYS A 337 4.54 -5.53 3.42
N ASP A 338 5.10 -4.36 3.14
CA ASP A 338 4.36 -3.15 2.79
C ASP A 338 4.07 -3.12 1.28
N GLU A 339 2.91 -2.63 0.88
CA GLU A 339 2.56 -2.53 -0.54
C GLU A 339 3.40 -1.47 -1.28
N GLU A 340 4.00 -0.52 -0.55
CA GLU A 340 4.91 0.49 -1.08
C GLU A 340 6.39 0.10 -0.89
N TYR A 341 6.68 -1.20 -0.69
CA TYR A 341 8.05 -1.69 -0.51
C TYR A 341 8.93 -1.32 -1.71
N ARG A 342 9.98 -0.51 -1.45
CA ARG A 342 10.84 0.06 -2.50
C ARG A 342 11.93 -0.86 -3.04
N GLY A 343 12.04 -2.08 -2.51
CA GLY A 343 13.15 -2.98 -2.78
C GLY A 343 14.38 -2.69 -1.91
N GLU A 344 15.42 -3.51 -2.08
CA GLU A 344 16.63 -3.45 -1.24
C GLU A 344 17.54 -2.27 -1.60
N HIS A 345 17.52 -1.84 -2.86
CA HIS A 345 18.28 -0.70 -3.37
C HIS A 345 17.63 -0.14 -4.63
N ILE A 346 18.10 1.04 -5.04
CA ILE A 346 17.72 1.70 -6.29
C ILE A 346 17.87 0.72 -7.46
N LEU A 347 16.82 0.59 -8.27
CA LEU A 347 16.79 -0.24 -9.49
C LEU A 347 17.17 -1.70 -9.22
N SER A 348 16.78 -2.22 -8.04
CA SER A 348 17.01 -3.62 -7.65
C SER A 348 16.24 -4.62 -8.51
N GLU A 349 15.14 -4.20 -9.13
CA GLU A 349 14.25 -5.10 -9.86
C GLU A 349 14.57 -5.15 -11.36
N PRO A 350 14.72 -6.35 -11.97
CA PRO A 350 15.00 -6.48 -13.39
C PRO A 350 13.87 -5.88 -14.26
N GLU A 351 12.63 -5.90 -13.78
CA GLU A 351 11.49 -5.30 -14.45
C GLU A 351 11.63 -3.77 -14.61
N ALA A 352 12.41 -3.11 -13.74
CA ALA A 352 12.69 -1.67 -13.84
C ALA A 352 13.77 -1.34 -14.88
N LEU A 353 14.63 -2.30 -15.24
CA LEU A 353 15.78 -2.07 -16.12
C LEU A 353 15.40 -1.83 -17.58
N VAL A 354 14.25 -2.36 -18.05
CA VAL A 354 13.73 -2.10 -19.40
C VAL A 354 13.57 -0.61 -19.68
N TYR A 355 13.14 0.16 -18.69
CA TYR A 355 12.96 1.60 -18.81
C TYR A 355 14.30 2.29 -19.04
N LEU A 356 15.32 1.93 -18.28
CA LEU A 356 16.66 2.50 -18.38
C LEU A 356 17.31 2.19 -19.72
N ASP A 357 17.18 0.96 -20.20
CA ASP A 357 17.79 0.56 -21.45
C ASP A 357 17.13 1.31 -22.63
N LEU A 358 15.79 1.35 -22.67
CA LEU A 358 15.06 2.07 -23.71
C LEU A 358 15.40 3.56 -23.75
N ILE A 359 15.41 4.25 -22.61
CA ILE A 359 15.69 5.71 -22.59
C ILE A 359 17.17 6.04 -22.82
N ASN A 360 18.09 5.08 -22.64
CA ASN A 360 19.49 5.26 -23.00
C ASN A 360 19.72 5.05 -24.51
N GLN A 361 18.89 4.25 -25.17
CA GLN A 361 18.97 3.99 -26.61
C GLN A 361 18.15 4.97 -27.45
N ILE A 362 17.06 5.51 -26.90
CA ILE A 362 16.05 6.30 -27.63
C ILE A 362 15.78 7.60 -26.89
N ASN A 363 15.88 8.71 -27.61
CA ASN A 363 15.44 10.02 -27.12
C ASN A 363 13.92 10.12 -27.22
N PHE A 364 13.22 9.87 -26.11
CA PHE A 364 11.77 9.98 -26.04
C PHE A 364 11.31 11.43 -25.86
N ASP A 365 10.24 11.78 -26.57
CA ASP A 365 9.54 13.05 -26.43
C ASP A 365 8.42 12.95 -25.38
N PHE A 366 7.80 11.77 -25.26
CA PHE A 366 6.70 11.47 -24.34
C PHE A 366 6.97 10.15 -23.61
N PHE A 367 6.76 10.13 -22.30
CA PHE A 367 6.60 8.96 -21.45
C PHE A 367 5.21 9.00 -20.80
N ILE A 368 4.42 7.96 -21.00
CA ILE A 368 3.08 7.85 -20.44
C ILE A 368 3.00 6.54 -19.67
N SER A 369 2.84 6.61 -18.36
CA SER A 369 2.59 5.46 -17.50
C SER A 369 1.10 5.34 -17.21
N LEU A 370 0.52 4.18 -17.53
CA LEU A 370 -0.90 3.91 -17.38
C LEU A 370 -1.15 3.03 -16.15
N HIS A 371 -2.00 3.55 -15.27
CA HIS A 371 -2.44 2.96 -14.00
C HIS A 371 -3.97 2.93 -13.89
N SER A 372 -4.51 2.48 -12.77
CA SER A 372 -5.93 2.65 -12.45
C SER A 372 -6.18 2.79 -10.95
N GLY A 373 -7.38 3.24 -10.58
CA GLY A 373 -7.89 3.31 -9.20
C GLY A 373 -8.70 4.57 -8.91
N ILE A 374 -8.41 5.69 -9.58
CA ILE A 374 -8.92 7.01 -9.16
C ILE A 374 -9.29 8.02 -10.27
N ARG A 375 -9.16 7.68 -11.56
CA ARG A 375 -9.49 8.63 -12.68
C ARG A 375 -8.79 9.99 -12.55
N GLN A 376 -7.46 9.95 -12.50
CA GLN A 376 -6.62 11.14 -12.39
C GLN A 376 -5.49 11.16 -13.43
N ILE A 377 -5.08 12.36 -13.82
CA ILE A 377 -3.94 12.60 -14.70
C ILE A 377 -2.89 13.38 -13.93
N TYR A 378 -1.80 12.70 -13.58
CA TYR A 378 -0.70 13.25 -12.82
C TYR A 378 0.35 13.85 -13.73
N VAL A 379 0.70 15.10 -13.42
CA VAL A 379 1.87 15.79 -13.97
C VAL A 379 2.95 15.86 -12.88
N PRO A 380 4.23 15.60 -13.19
CA PRO A 380 5.30 15.65 -12.22
C PRO A 380 5.43 17.00 -11.51
N PHE A 381 5.94 17.06 -10.28
CA PHE A 381 6.45 15.92 -9.53
C PHE A 381 5.46 15.40 -8.49
N SER A 382 5.62 14.15 -8.04
CA SER A 382 4.94 13.55 -6.88
C SER A 382 5.77 13.53 -5.61
N ASP A 383 7.08 13.72 -5.74
CA ASP A 383 8.03 13.51 -4.65
C ASP A 383 8.00 14.57 -3.53
N THR A 384 8.50 14.15 -2.37
CA THR A 384 8.56 14.93 -1.12
C THR A 384 9.38 16.20 -1.26
N PHE A 385 10.57 16.11 -1.86
CA PHE A 385 11.46 17.26 -2.01
C PHE A 385 10.80 18.34 -2.87
N SER A 386 10.19 17.94 -3.99
CA SER A 386 9.49 18.85 -4.89
C SER A 386 8.30 19.50 -4.24
N LYS A 387 7.56 18.79 -3.38
CA LYS A 387 6.50 19.39 -2.57
C LYS A 387 7.05 20.44 -1.60
N THR A 388 8.10 20.10 -0.86
CA THR A 388 8.70 20.99 0.15
C THR A 388 9.25 22.27 -0.47
N PHE A 389 9.91 22.17 -1.62
CA PHE A 389 10.56 23.30 -2.28
C PHE A 389 9.76 23.87 -3.46
N ASN A 390 8.52 23.40 -3.66
CA ASN A 390 7.67 23.75 -4.80
C ASN A 390 8.38 23.62 -6.17
N ARG A 391 9.22 22.57 -6.31
CA ARG A 391 9.98 22.28 -7.53
C ARG A 391 9.03 21.78 -8.61
N LYS A 392 9.20 22.26 -9.84
CA LYS A 392 8.40 21.84 -11.01
C LYS A 392 9.29 21.59 -12.22
N PRO A 393 8.90 20.70 -13.14
CA PRO A 393 9.53 20.61 -14.45
C PRO A 393 9.43 21.94 -15.20
N GLY A 394 10.44 22.30 -15.99
CA GLY A 394 10.46 23.58 -16.73
C GLY A 394 9.33 23.72 -17.76
N ASN A 395 8.71 22.62 -18.16
CA ASN A 395 7.62 22.52 -19.14
C ASN A 395 6.28 22.11 -18.52
N ILE A 396 6.10 22.37 -17.22
CA ILE A 396 4.87 22.08 -16.46
C ILE A 396 3.60 22.58 -17.15
N GLU A 397 3.61 23.79 -17.71
CA GLU A 397 2.44 24.38 -18.37
C GLU A 397 1.99 23.58 -19.61
N SER A 398 2.94 23.04 -20.39
CA SER A 398 2.62 22.20 -21.54
C SER A 398 2.04 20.85 -21.11
N MET A 399 2.57 20.27 -20.02
CA MET A 399 2.03 19.02 -19.47
C MET A 399 0.63 19.21 -18.87
N LEU A 400 0.37 20.35 -18.19
CA LEU A 400 -0.97 20.68 -17.69
C LEU A 400 -1.97 20.93 -18.83
N ASP A 401 -1.55 21.60 -19.90
CA ASP A 401 -2.37 21.75 -21.11
C ASP A 401 -2.71 20.40 -21.76
N LEU A 402 -1.72 19.51 -21.89
CA LEU A 402 -1.97 18.14 -22.34
C LEU A 402 -2.95 17.43 -21.41
N ALA A 403 -2.72 17.44 -20.10
CA ALA A 403 -3.56 16.76 -19.12
C ALA A 403 -5.01 17.26 -19.15
N LYS A 404 -5.21 18.59 -19.27
CA LYS A 404 -6.52 19.20 -19.47
C LYS A 404 -7.20 18.71 -20.76
N GLN A 405 -6.45 18.66 -21.85
CA GLN A 405 -6.96 18.21 -23.13
C GLN A 405 -7.33 16.73 -23.13
N LEU A 406 -6.58 15.90 -22.41
CA LEU A 406 -6.88 14.48 -22.21
C LEU A 406 -8.13 14.29 -21.35
N SER A 407 -8.27 15.01 -20.22
CA SER A 407 -9.46 14.90 -19.37
C SER A 407 -10.74 15.26 -20.11
N GLN A 408 -10.71 16.35 -20.89
CA GLN A 408 -11.83 16.81 -21.72
C GLN A 408 -12.16 15.91 -22.91
N SER A 409 -11.29 14.96 -23.26
CA SER A 409 -11.53 14.07 -24.40
C SER A 409 -12.44 12.89 -24.09
N THR A 410 -12.66 12.59 -22.80
CA THR A 410 -13.46 11.44 -22.36
C THR A 410 -14.80 11.88 -21.79
N LYS A 411 -15.74 10.93 -21.67
CA LYS A 411 -17.02 11.17 -20.98
C LYS A 411 -16.89 11.19 -19.44
N TYR A 412 -15.72 10.84 -18.91
CA TYR A 412 -15.48 10.74 -17.48
C TYR A 412 -14.85 12.01 -16.93
N ASP A 413 -15.20 12.35 -15.69
CA ASP A 413 -14.57 13.47 -14.99
C ASP A 413 -13.20 13.02 -14.47
N TYR A 414 -12.15 13.46 -15.16
CA TYR A 414 -10.77 13.25 -14.75
C TYR A 414 -10.24 14.49 -14.06
N LYS A 415 -9.82 14.35 -12.80
CA LYS A 415 -9.01 15.39 -12.17
C LYS A 415 -7.61 15.33 -12.75
N TYR A 416 -6.97 16.48 -12.89
CA TYR A 416 -5.61 16.57 -13.38
C TYR A 416 -4.85 17.67 -12.67
N GLY A 417 -3.53 17.54 -12.61
CA GLY A 417 -2.69 18.52 -11.96
C GLY A 417 -1.32 17.99 -11.59
N GLN A 418 -0.57 18.86 -10.92
CA GLN A 418 0.72 18.49 -10.37
C GLN A 418 0.56 17.44 -9.26
N ALA A 419 1.29 16.34 -9.33
CA ALA A 419 1.01 15.14 -8.57
C ALA A 419 1.08 15.36 -7.05
N TYR A 420 2.10 16.06 -6.53
CA TYR A 420 2.21 16.33 -5.09
C TYR A 420 1.12 17.27 -4.52
N ASN A 421 0.40 17.99 -5.39
CA ASN A 421 -0.74 18.85 -5.03
C ASN A 421 -2.07 18.11 -5.20
N LEU A 422 -2.17 17.29 -6.24
CA LEU A 422 -3.38 16.52 -6.55
C LEU A 422 -3.56 15.35 -5.56
N ASN A 423 -2.45 14.72 -5.17
CA ASN A 423 -2.41 13.72 -4.11
C ASN A 423 -2.19 14.38 -2.76
N PHE A 424 -2.83 13.81 -1.75
CA PHE A 424 -2.64 14.28 -0.39
C PHE A 424 -1.42 13.62 0.28
N TYR A 425 -0.71 12.72 -0.42
CA TYR A 425 0.58 12.15 -0.03
C TYR A 425 1.60 12.43 -1.14
N THR A 426 2.88 12.34 -0.81
CA THR A 426 3.99 12.35 -1.77
C THR A 426 4.43 10.92 -2.04
N ALA A 427 4.92 10.66 -3.25
CA ALA A 427 5.41 9.34 -3.66
C ALA A 427 6.84 9.48 -4.17
N ASP A 428 7.78 8.95 -3.40
CA ASP A 428 9.19 8.96 -3.74
C ASP A 428 9.56 7.66 -4.50
N GLY A 429 10.54 7.75 -5.40
CA GLY A 429 11.02 6.62 -6.21
C GLY A 429 10.15 6.28 -7.44
N THR A 430 9.26 7.19 -7.86
CA THR A 430 8.33 6.95 -8.98
C THR A 430 9.01 7.02 -10.35
N ILE A 431 8.52 6.21 -11.29
CA ILE A 431 9.07 6.10 -12.65
C ILE A 431 8.86 7.42 -13.41
N PHE A 432 7.64 7.95 -13.38
CA PHE A 432 7.29 9.13 -14.19
C PHE A 432 7.99 10.41 -13.69
N ASP A 433 8.29 10.54 -12.40
CA ASP A 433 9.11 11.64 -11.90
C ASP A 433 10.58 11.47 -12.32
N TYR A 434 11.12 10.25 -12.23
CA TYR A 434 12.48 9.95 -12.72
C TYR A 434 12.65 10.31 -14.21
N MET A 435 11.66 9.96 -15.03
CA MET A 435 11.62 10.28 -16.46
C MET A 435 11.61 11.79 -16.71
N ALA A 436 10.83 12.53 -15.95
CA ALA A 436 10.72 13.98 -16.08
C ALA A 436 11.97 14.71 -15.58
N GLY A 437 12.45 14.36 -14.39
CA GLY A 437 13.42 15.16 -13.67
C GLY A 437 14.87 14.73 -13.85
N LYS A 438 15.14 13.42 -13.93
CA LYS A 438 16.51 12.93 -14.16
C LYS A 438 16.83 12.80 -15.65
N LYS A 439 15.84 12.35 -16.43
CA LYS A 439 16.01 12.08 -17.87
C LYS A 439 15.49 13.19 -18.77
N ASN A 440 14.85 14.21 -18.20
CA ASN A 440 14.37 15.39 -18.91
C ASN A 440 13.49 15.06 -20.13
N ILE A 441 12.71 13.97 -20.06
CA ILE A 441 11.72 13.65 -21.09
C ILE A 441 10.66 14.77 -21.07
N PRO A 442 10.38 15.44 -22.21
CA PRO A 442 9.50 16.60 -22.23
C PRO A 442 8.12 16.34 -21.63
N PHE A 443 7.42 15.30 -22.05
CA PHE A 443 6.12 14.97 -21.46
C PHE A 443 6.26 13.67 -20.69
N SER A 444 6.15 13.72 -19.37
CA SER A 444 6.11 12.53 -18.53
C SER A 444 4.85 12.58 -17.68
N LEU A 445 3.87 11.72 -17.92
CA LEU A 445 2.59 11.72 -17.21
C LEU A 445 2.26 10.32 -16.68
N ALA A 446 1.61 10.26 -15.53
CA ALA A 446 0.92 9.06 -15.06
C ALA A 446 -0.59 9.25 -15.19
N ILE A 447 -1.29 8.26 -15.74
CA ILE A 447 -2.73 8.33 -16.02
C ILE A 447 -3.44 7.15 -15.35
N GLU A 448 -4.27 7.45 -14.36
CA GLU A 448 -5.13 6.51 -13.66
C GLU A 448 -6.42 6.33 -14.43
N LEU A 449 -6.56 5.28 -15.25
CA LEU A 449 -7.61 5.15 -16.26
C LEU A 449 -9.01 4.78 -15.71
N TRP A 450 -9.06 4.11 -14.57
CA TRP A 450 -10.29 3.58 -13.98
C TRP A 450 -10.43 3.98 -12.52
N GLY A 451 -11.61 3.77 -11.95
CA GLY A 451 -11.90 3.92 -10.53
C GLY A 451 -12.29 5.33 -10.13
N ASN A 452 -12.86 5.45 -8.95
CA ASN A 452 -13.23 6.72 -8.31
C ASN A 452 -12.62 6.82 -6.90
N GLY A 453 -11.63 5.98 -6.59
CA GLY A 453 -11.06 5.83 -5.25
C GLY A 453 -11.91 4.98 -4.30
N ILE A 454 -13.01 4.39 -4.76
CA ILE A 454 -13.91 3.52 -3.97
C ILE A 454 -13.80 2.08 -4.48
N GLY A 455 -13.62 1.15 -3.54
CA GLY A 455 -13.41 -0.28 -3.78
C GLY A 455 -12.35 -0.81 -2.81
N GLU A 456 -12.10 -2.10 -2.85
CA GLU A 456 -11.11 -2.73 -1.96
C GLU A 456 -9.86 -3.13 -2.74
N CYS A 457 -10.03 -3.93 -3.79
CA CYS A 457 -8.92 -4.55 -4.50
C CYS A 457 -9.24 -4.64 -6.00
N PHE A 458 -9.71 -5.78 -6.51
CA PHE A 458 -9.96 -5.91 -7.95
C PHE A 458 -10.92 -4.83 -8.47
N ASP A 459 -12.00 -4.57 -7.74
CA ASP A 459 -13.07 -3.65 -8.12
C ASP A 459 -12.67 -2.16 -8.08
N LEU A 460 -11.70 -1.81 -7.23
CA LEU A 460 -11.09 -0.48 -7.18
C LEU A 460 -10.31 -0.21 -8.48
N PHE A 461 -9.56 -1.20 -8.95
CA PHE A 461 -8.60 -1.05 -10.05
C PHE A 461 -9.15 -1.42 -11.41
N ASN A 462 -10.24 -2.20 -11.49
CA ASN A 462 -10.68 -2.82 -12.73
C ASN A 462 -12.20 -2.79 -12.86
N PRO A 463 -12.75 -2.54 -14.06
CA PRO A 463 -14.19 -2.65 -14.27
C PRO A 463 -14.68 -4.09 -14.19
N PRO A 464 -15.98 -4.31 -13.94
CA PRO A 464 -16.58 -5.64 -14.08
C PRO A 464 -16.34 -6.19 -15.48
N SER A 465 -16.08 -7.50 -15.60
CA SER A 465 -15.74 -8.14 -16.88
C SER A 465 -16.76 -7.84 -18.00
N GLY A 466 -18.06 -7.85 -17.69
CA GLY A 466 -19.12 -7.51 -18.65
C GLY A 466 -19.10 -6.06 -19.16
N LYS A 467 -18.41 -5.15 -18.47
CA LYS A 467 -18.25 -3.73 -18.87
C LYS A 467 -16.90 -3.42 -19.50
N LEU A 468 -15.91 -4.33 -19.43
CA LEU A 468 -14.54 -4.08 -19.89
C LEU A 468 -14.48 -3.43 -21.29
N LYS A 469 -15.18 -4.02 -22.26
CA LYS A 469 -15.19 -3.50 -23.65
C LYS A 469 -15.85 -2.13 -23.76
N GLU A 470 -16.93 -1.88 -23.03
CA GLU A 470 -17.58 -0.57 -22.99
C GLU A 470 -16.61 0.49 -22.45
N GLU A 471 -15.91 0.17 -21.37
CA GLU A 471 -14.98 1.08 -20.70
C GLU A 471 -13.75 1.39 -21.55
N ILE A 472 -13.17 0.39 -22.22
CA ILE A 472 -12.09 0.60 -23.20
C ILE A 472 -12.56 1.53 -24.32
N ASN A 473 -13.76 1.31 -24.86
CA ASN A 473 -14.30 2.15 -25.93
C ASN A 473 -14.56 3.59 -25.47
N ALA A 474 -15.02 3.78 -24.23
CA ALA A 474 -15.23 5.10 -23.65
C ALA A 474 -13.93 5.91 -23.50
N LEU A 475 -12.79 5.25 -23.31
CA LEU A 475 -11.47 5.88 -23.19
C LEU A 475 -10.68 5.95 -24.50
N LYS A 476 -11.20 5.39 -25.59
CA LYS A 476 -10.58 5.47 -26.93
C LYS A 476 -10.23 6.92 -27.35
N PRO A 477 -11.07 7.95 -27.12
CA PRO A 477 -10.72 9.34 -27.43
C PRO A 477 -9.46 9.86 -26.72
N LEU A 478 -9.18 9.39 -25.50
CA LEU A 478 -8.00 9.79 -24.71
C LEU A 478 -6.71 9.46 -25.44
N PHE A 479 -6.57 8.22 -25.91
CA PHE A 479 -5.39 7.79 -26.65
C PHE A 479 -5.21 8.56 -27.96
N TRP A 480 -6.29 8.81 -28.71
CA TRP A 480 -6.19 9.61 -29.93
C TRP A 480 -5.83 11.05 -29.67
N LYS A 481 -6.33 11.63 -28.57
CA LYS A 481 -5.98 12.98 -28.19
C LYS A 481 -4.50 13.08 -27.83
N LEU A 482 -3.97 12.12 -27.07
CA LEU A 482 -2.54 12.01 -26.76
C LEU A 482 -1.68 11.93 -28.03
N VAL A 483 -1.97 10.98 -28.92
CA VAL A 483 -1.18 10.77 -30.14
C VAL A 483 -1.19 12.01 -31.04
N ASN A 484 -2.36 12.63 -31.25
CA ASN A 484 -2.46 13.84 -32.07
C ASN A 484 -1.75 15.03 -31.43
N TYR A 485 -1.84 15.19 -30.10
CA TYR A 485 -1.11 16.22 -29.39
C TYR A 485 0.40 16.05 -29.59
N ALA A 486 0.92 14.85 -29.41
CA ALA A 486 2.33 14.52 -29.57
C ALA A 486 2.85 14.83 -30.99
N ILE A 487 2.10 14.44 -32.03
CA ILE A 487 2.43 14.74 -33.43
C ILE A 487 2.47 16.26 -33.66
N ASN A 488 1.46 16.99 -33.17
CA ASN A 488 1.38 18.44 -33.37
C ASN A 488 2.47 19.19 -32.62
N TRP A 489 2.79 18.76 -31.40
CA TRP A 489 3.91 19.30 -30.63
C TRP A 489 5.22 19.08 -31.38
N LYS A 490 5.50 17.86 -31.86
CA LYS A 490 6.75 17.56 -32.59
C LYS A 490 6.88 18.40 -33.87
N LYS A 491 5.79 18.59 -34.60
CA LYS A 491 5.77 19.48 -35.78
C LYS A 491 6.16 20.91 -35.43
N LYS A 492 5.70 21.44 -34.29
CA LYS A 492 6.05 22.79 -33.83
C LYS A 492 7.52 22.93 -33.41
N GLN A 493 8.17 21.85 -32.97
CA GLN A 493 9.60 21.87 -32.63
C GLN A 493 10.53 21.83 -33.85
N LEU A 494 9.99 21.45 -35.02
CA LEU A 494 10.75 21.26 -36.26
C LEU A 494 10.57 22.39 -37.28
N ASN A 495 9.62 23.29 -36.99
CA ASN A 495 9.39 24.54 -37.71
C ASN A 495 10.06 25.65 -36.91
#